data_AF-A0A1Y1UP91-F1
#
_entry.id   AF-A0A1Y1UP91-F1
#
_cell.length_a   1.000
_cell.length_b   1.000
_cell.length_c   1.000
_cell.angle_alpha   90.00
_cell.angle_beta   90.00
_cell.angle_gamma   90.00
#
_symmetry.space_group_name_H-M   'P 1'
#
loop_
_entity.id
_entity.type
_entity.pdbx_description
1 polymer ?
#
loop_
_entity_poly.entity_id
_entity_poly.type
_entity_poly.pdbx_seq_one_letter_code
_entity_poly.pdbx_strand_id
1 'polypeptide(L)'
;MSGRRSGLQKDVIALYRRGVKAAFSKPRSERASFLLHLKYNFHNPTLQARDVSAIEHQLRKMNRTIEMLEEPSVHRINVSPEMREWWQQRLSPEVSFARSQASSSDHRPSATDRGDSSQGDAQWGHTLPGHGGT
;
A
#
# COMPACT_ATOMS: atom_id res chain seq x y z
N MET A 1 11.21 -2.99 -5.91
CA MET A 1 11.36 -2.11 -7.09
C MET A 1 10.48 -0.88 -6.91
N SER A 2 11.04 0.33 -6.89
CA SER A 2 10.22 1.55 -6.82
C SER A 2 9.73 1.92 -8.21
N GLY A 3 8.48 1.59 -8.52
CA GLY A 3 7.84 2.00 -9.78
C GLY A 3 7.78 3.52 -9.89
N ARG A 4 7.92 4.04 -11.12
CA ARG A 4 7.81 5.48 -11.39
C ARG A 4 6.42 5.95 -11.00
N ARG A 5 6.32 6.83 -10.00
CA ARG A 5 5.04 7.40 -9.56
C ARG A 5 4.39 8.23 -10.68
N SER A 6 3.07 8.11 -10.84
CA SER A 6 2.30 8.96 -11.76
C SER A 6 2.36 10.44 -11.34
N GLY A 7 2.01 11.35 -12.24
CA GLY A 7 1.93 12.80 -11.93
C GLY A 7 1.04 13.06 -10.72
N LEU A 8 -0.19 12.54 -10.77
CA LEU A 8 -1.17 12.67 -9.70
C LEU A 8 -0.67 12.11 -8.35
N GLN A 9 0.02 10.97 -8.36
CA GLN A 9 0.62 10.41 -7.14
C GLN A 9 1.69 11.33 -6.55
N LYS A 10 2.49 11.99 -7.39
CA LYS A 10 3.48 12.96 -6.93
C LYS A 10 2.80 14.17 -6.29
N ASP A 11 1.70 14.64 -6.89
CA ASP A 11 0.94 15.78 -6.36
C ASP A 11 0.32 15.47 -5.00
N VAL A 12 -0.28 14.28 -4.83
CA VAL A 12 -0.78 13.80 -3.54
C VAL A 12 0.32 13.82 -2.48
N ILE A 13 1.51 13.28 -2.81
CA ILE A 13 2.65 13.23 -1.88
C ILE A 13 3.18 14.62 -1.56
N ALA A 14 3.31 15.49 -2.57
CA ALA A 14 3.77 16.87 -2.39
C ALA A 14 2.82 17.63 -1.46
N LEU A 15 1.53 17.50 -1.68
CA LEU A 15 0.50 18.12 -0.87
C LEU A 15 0.51 17.62 0.58
N TYR A 16 0.64 16.30 0.78
CA TYR A 16 0.78 15.74 2.12
C TYR A 16 2.02 16.29 2.85
N ARG A 17 3.17 16.36 2.17
CA ARG A 17 4.41 16.92 2.74
C ARG A 17 4.27 18.40 3.09
N ARG A 18 3.57 19.18 2.26
CA ARG A 18 3.24 20.59 2.53
C ARG A 18 2.39 20.70 3.80
N GLY A 19 1.31 19.92 3.90
CA GLY A 19 0.46 19.89 5.09
C GLY A 19 1.24 19.51 6.36
N VAL A 20 2.14 18.52 6.29
CA VAL A 20 2.98 18.15 7.43
C VAL A 20 3.87 19.33 7.86
N LYS A 21 4.51 20.03 6.93
CA LYS A 21 5.29 21.24 7.25
C LYS A 21 4.43 22.31 7.93
N ALA A 22 3.22 22.55 7.41
CA ALA A 22 2.25 23.47 8.02
C ALA A 22 1.86 23.03 9.45
N ALA A 23 1.71 21.74 9.71
CA ALA A 23 1.46 21.25 11.07
C ALA A 23 2.66 21.50 12.01
N PHE A 24 3.89 21.38 11.52
CA PHE A 24 5.10 21.61 12.33
C PHE A 24 5.37 23.08 12.64
N SER A 25 4.81 24.03 11.88
CA SER A 25 4.87 25.46 12.21
C SER A 25 3.97 25.84 13.39
N LYS A 26 3.03 24.97 13.80
CA LYS A 26 2.07 25.23 14.88
C LYS A 26 2.66 24.98 16.28
N PRO A 27 2.01 25.48 17.36
CA PRO A 27 2.41 25.21 18.74
C PRO A 27 2.49 23.71 19.03
N ARG A 28 3.49 23.28 19.81
CA ARG A 28 3.77 21.86 20.09
C ARG A 28 2.57 21.08 20.62
N SER A 29 1.74 21.71 21.46
CA SER A 29 0.52 21.12 22.04
C SER A 29 -0.52 20.76 20.98
N GLU A 30 -0.62 21.53 19.91
CA GLU A 30 -1.65 21.36 18.88
C GLU A 30 -1.18 20.55 17.67
N ARG A 31 0.14 20.40 17.45
CA ARG A 31 0.70 19.66 16.28
C ARG A 31 0.09 18.28 16.08
N ALA A 32 -0.15 17.55 17.17
CA ALA A 32 -0.73 16.21 17.12
C ALA A 32 -2.12 16.23 16.46
N SER A 33 -2.95 17.23 16.78
CA SER A 33 -4.28 17.42 16.20
C SER A 33 -4.19 17.67 14.68
N PHE A 34 -3.29 18.57 14.26
CA PHE A 34 -3.05 18.87 12.84
C PHE A 34 -2.56 17.65 12.06
N LEU A 35 -1.58 16.92 12.60
CA LEU A 35 -1.06 15.71 11.97
C LEU A 35 -2.12 14.62 11.90
N LEU A 36 -2.95 14.47 12.92
CA LEU A 36 -4.04 13.50 12.93
C LEU A 36 -5.07 13.83 11.84
N HIS A 37 -5.49 15.09 11.74
CA HIS A 37 -6.40 15.54 10.69
C HIS A 37 -5.85 15.22 9.29
N LEU A 38 -4.58 15.52 9.03
CA LEU A 38 -3.94 15.21 7.75
C LEU A 38 -3.86 13.70 7.50
N LYS A 39 -3.37 12.93 8.47
CA LYS A 39 -3.25 11.47 8.33
C LYS A 39 -4.60 10.84 8.02
N TYR A 40 -5.64 11.23 8.75
CA TYR A 40 -6.98 10.69 8.55
C TYR A 40 -7.51 10.95 7.14
N ASN A 41 -7.46 12.20 6.67
CA ASN A 41 -8.00 12.58 5.36
C ASN A 41 -7.28 11.91 4.18
N PHE A 42 -5.95 11.70 4.30
CA PHE A 42 -5.18 11.05 3.23
C PHE A 42 -5.28 9.51 3.25
N HIS A 43 -5.62 8.89 4.40
CA HIS A 43 -5.70 7.43 4.52
C HIS A 43 -7.11 6.87 4.38
N ASN A 44 -8.15 7.67 4.64
CA ASN A 44 -9.54 7.23 4.53
C ASN A 44 -10.32 8.00 3.43
N PRO A 45 -9.81 8.11 2.20
CA PRO A 45 -10.62 8.64 1.11
C PRO A 45 -11.65 7.58 0.68
N THR A 46 -12.88 8.00 0.41
CA THR A 46 -13.90 7.16 -0.25
C THR A 46 -13.67 7.13 -1.76
N LEU A 47 -12.44 6.82 -2.20
CA LEU A 47 -12.00 6.93 -3.59
C LEU A 47 -11.22 5.69 -4.02
N GLN A 48 -11.43 5.23 -5.25
CA GLN A 48 -10.63 4.19 -5.88
C GLN A 48 -9.55 4.80 -6.78
N ALA A 49 -8.49 4.04 -7.07
CA ALA A 49 -7.38 4.52 -7.90
C ALA A 49 -7.79 4.93 -9.33
N ARG A 50 -8.93 4.44 -9.81
CA ARG A 50 -9.52 4.78 -11.13
C ARG A 50 -10.31 6.09 -11.13
N ASP A 51 -10.68 6.64 -9.96
CA ASP A 51 -11.57 7.79 -9.85
C ASP A 51 -10.79 9.11 -9.99
N VAL A 52 -10.09 9.29 -11.10
CA VAL A 52 -9.13 10.39 -11.32
C VAL A 52 -9.74 11.76 -11.02
N SER A 53 -10.91 12.07 -11.59
CA SER A 53 -11.58 13.37 -11.40
C SER A 53 -11.98 13.62 -9.94
N ALA A 54 -12.35 12.57 -9.20
CA ALA A 54 -12.72 12.68 -7.79
C ALA A 54 -11.47 12.85 -6.91
N ILE A 55 -10.36 12.18 -7.24
CA ILE A 55 -9.05 12.40 -6.59
C ILE A 55 -8.61 13.85 -6.79
N GLU A 56 -8.70 14.38 -8.00
CA GLU A 56 -8.36 15.79 -8.26
C GLU A 56 -9.25 16.76 -7.49
N HIS A 57 -10.56 16.50 -7.42
CA HIS A 57 -11.46 17.32 -6.62
C HIS A 57 -11.06 17.30 -5.15
N GLN A 58 -10.74 16.12 -4.60
CA GLN A 58 -10.28 15.98 -3.23
C GLN A 58 -8.93 16.69 -3.01
N LEU A 59 -8.00 16.64 -3.97
CA LEU A 59 -6.74 17.40 -3.91
C LEU A 59 -7.00 18.91 -3.89
N ARG A 60 -7.91 19.43 -4.72
CA ARG A 60 -8.29 20.85 -4.70
C ARG A 60 -8.92 21.27 -3.37
N LYS A 61 -9.74 20.40 -2.77
CA LYS A 61 -10.31 20.63 -1.44
C LYS A 61 -9.23 20.66 -0.37
N MET A 62 -8.37 19.65 -0.33
CA MET A 62 -7.28 19.54 0.65
C MET A 62 -6.25 20.67 0.50
N ASN A 63 -5.98 21.13 -0.73
CA ASN A 63 -5.09 22.26 -0.95
C ASN A 63 -5.61 23.54 -0.29
N ARG A 64 -6.90 23.85 -0.48
CA ARG A 64 -7.55 24.98 0.20
C ARG A 64 -7.53 24.82 1.72
N THR A 65 -7.74 23.60 2.23
CA THR A 65 -7.61 23.32 3.66
C THR A 65 -6.19 23.61 4.16
N ILE A 66 -5.16 23.12 3.47
CA ILE A 66 -3.76 23.32 3.88
C ILE A 66 -3.37 24.80 3.81
N GLU A 67 -3.81 25.54 2.79
CA GLU A 67 -3.59 26.99 2.70
C GLU A 67 -4.15 27.73 3.92
N MET A 68 -5.40 27.43 4.30
CA MET A 68 -5.98 27.97 5.54
C MET A 68 -5.20 27.52 6.78
N LEU A 69 -4.75 26.27 6.85
CA LEU A 69 -3.97 25.78 7.97
C LEU A 69 -2.57 26.38 8.02
N GLU A 70 -2.01 26.90 6.92
CA GLU A 70 -0.71 27.57 6.91
C GLU A 70 -0.78 28.96 7.57
N GLU A 71 -1.94 29.60 7.55
CA GLU A 71 -2.15 30.92 8.14
C GLU A 71 -1.70 30.95 9.61
N PRO A 72 -0.87 31.94 10.02
CA PRO A 72 -0.34 32.01 11.37
C PRO A 72 -1.43 32.23 12.42
N SER A 73 -2.57 32.82 12.04
CA SER A 73 -3.74 33.02 12.91
C SER A 73 -4.42 31.71 13.32
N VAL A 74 -4.24 30.63 12.55
CA VAL A 74 -4.84 29.32 12.83
C VAL A 74 -3.90 28.52 13.73
N HIS A 75 -4.19 28.53 15.03
CA HIS A 75 -3.38 27.88 16.06
C HIS A 75 -3.91 26.51 16.49
N ARG A 76 -5.23 26.30 16.34
CA ARG A 76 -5.95 25.14 16.87
C ARG A 76 -6.98 24.65 15.85
N ILE A 77 -7.16 23.33 15.78
CA ILE A 77 -8.23 22.70 15.00
C ILE A 77 -9.00 21.72 15.86
N ASN A 78 -10.28 21.52 15.53
CA ASN A 78 -11.07 20.46 16.13
C ASN A 78 -10.84 19.14 15.38
N VAL A 79 -10.70 18.06 16.14
CA VAL A 79 -10.52 16.70 15.63
C VAL A 79 -11.67 15.86 16.16
N SER A 80 -12.43 15.25 15.25
CA SER A 80 -13.62 14.46 15.60
C SER A 80 -13.24 13.24 16.45
N PRO A 81 -14.19 12.71 17.25
CA PRO A 81 -13.99 11.46 17.99
C PRO A 81 -13.55 10.30 17.09
N GLU A 82 -14.19 10.15 15.93
CA GLU A 82 -13.86 9.16 14.90
C GLU A 82 -12.38 9.20 14.49
N MET A 83 -11.81 10.39 14.25
CA MET A 83 -10.40 10.53 13.91
C MET A 83 -9.48 10.04 15.04
N ARG A 84 -9.86 10.30 16.30
CA ARG A 84 -9.08 9.88 17.48
C ARG A 84 -9.13 8.37 17.65
N GLU A 85 -10.31 7.79 17.54
CA GLU A 85 -10.54 6.34 17.61
C GLU A 85 -9.76 5.61 16.51
N TRP A 86 -9.83 6.11 15.27
CA TRP A 86 -9.07 5.59 14.14
C TRP A 86 -7.56 5.56 14.40
N TRP A 87 -7.02 6.58 15.07
CA TRP A 87 -5.60 6.64 15.42
C TRP A 87 -5.25 5.70 16.57
N GLN A 88 -6.12 5.60 17.58
CA GLN A 88 -5.93 4.68 18.71
C GLN A 88 -5.93 3.22 18.26
N GLN A 89 -6.85 2.83 17.37
CA GLN A 89 -6.89 1.47 16.82
C GLN A 89 -5.59 1.10 16.10
N ARG A 90 -4.99 2.03 15.34
CA ARG A 90 -3.71 1.83 14.65
C ARG A 90 -2.51 1.73 15.60
N LEU A 91 -2.59 2.33 16.78
CA LEU A 91 -1.54 2.26 17.81
C LEU A 91 -1.68 1.04 18.73
N SER A 92 -2.80 0.34 18.66
CA SER A 92 -3.00 -0.85 19.51
C SER A 92 -1.91 -1.90 19.22
N PRO A 93 -1.26 -2.44 20.27
CA PRO A 93 -0.22 -3.46 20.13
C PRO A 93 -0.72 -4.70 19.38
N GLU A 94 -1.98 -5.08 19.60
CA GLU A 94 -2.64 -6.22 18.98
C GLU A 94 -2.66 -6.11 17.45
N VAL A 95 -3.05 -4.95 16.91
CA VAL A 95 -3.07 -4.71 15.46
C VAL A 95 -1.66 -4.65 14.88
N SER A 96 -0.72 -4.09 15.64
CA SER A 96 0.69 -4.02 15.25
C SER A 96 1.33 -5.41 15.12
N PHE A 97 1.03 -6.29 16.10
CA PHE A 97 1.49 -7.68 16.13
C PHE A 97 0.84 -8.54 15.04
N ALA A 98 -0.46 -8.38 14.82
CA ALA A 98 -1.19 -9.06 13.74
C ALA A 98 -0.64 -8.69 12.34
N ARG A 99 -0.32 -7.39 12.12
CA ARG A 99 0.27 -6.94 10.85
C ARG A 99 1.68 -7.48 10.61
N SER A 100 2.49 -7.62 11.65
CA SER A 100 3.81 -8.25 11.54
C SER A 100 3.74 -9.73 11.18
N GLN A 101 2.76 -10.48 11.72
CA GLN A 101 2.60 -11.90 11.38
C GLN A 101 2.10 -12.13 9.94
N ALA A 102 1.17 -11.31 9.47
CA ALA A 102 0.64 -11.41 8.10
C ALA A 102 1.68 -11.09 7.00
N SER A 103 2.78 -10.40 7.33
CA SER A 103 3.82 -10.00 6.36
C SER A 103 4.91 -11.08 6.17
N SER A 104 4.94 -12.13 7.01
CA SER A 104 5.96 -13.19 6.97
C SER A 104 5.55 -14.43 6.16
N SER A 105 4.30 -14.56 5.71
CA SER A 105 3.82 -15.77 5.03
C SER A 105 4.03 -15.83 3.51
N ASP A 106 4.65 -14.81 2.89
CA ASP A 106 4.88 -14.75 1.43
C ASP A 106 6.27 -15.29 0.99
N HIS A 107 6.83 -16.29 1.68
CA HIS A 107 7.94 -17.08 1.15
C HIS A 107 7.41 -18.41 0.61
N ARG A 108 7.17 -18.45 -0.69
CA ARG A 108 6.73 -19.63 -1.43
C ARG A 108 7.90 -20.16 -2.27
N PRO A 109 8.69 -21.15 -1.81
CA PRO A 109 9.57 -21.87 -2.71
C PRO A 109 8.74 -22.83 -3.56
N SER A 110 8.64 -22.53 -4.85
CA SER A 110 8.11 -23.41 -5.88
C SER A 110 9.09 -24.56 -6.12
N ALA A 111 8.75 -25.77 -5.66
CA ALA A 111 9.43 -27.00 -6.06
C ALA A 111 8.47 -27.85 -6.91
N THR A 112 8.45 -27.56 -8.22
CA THR A 112 8.09 -28.55 -9.23
C THR A 112 9.35 -28.83 -10.01
N ASP A 113 10.12 -29.82 -9.55
CA ASP A 113 11.16 -30.46 -10.36
C ASP A 113 10.68 -31.89 -10.66
N ARG A 114 10.04 -32.04 -11.82
CA ARG A 114 9.92 -33.31 -12.52
C ARG A 114 10.84 -33.18 -13.73
N GLY A 115 12.05 -33.69 -13.59
CA GLY A 115 13.04 -33.81 -14.65
C GLY A 115 13.45 -35.27 -14.79
N ASP A 116 12.72 -35.98 -15.65
CA ASP A 116 13.02 -37.26 -16.26
C ASP A 116 14.52 -37.38 -16.62
N SER A 117 15.16 -38.48 -16.20
CA SER A 117 16.56 -38.78 -16.53
C SER A 117 16.68 -40.24 -16.95
N SER A 118 16.88 -40.38 -18.24
CA SER A 118 17.15 -41.59 -19.01
C SER A 118 18.44 -42.30 -18.58
N GLN A 119 18.39 -43.62 -18.45
CA GLN A 119 19.50 -44.58 -18.54
C GLN A 119 18.87 -45.98 -18.61
N GLY A 120 19.21 -46.89 -19.52
CA GLY A 120 20.30 -46.89 -20.47
C GLY A 120 20.15 -48.00 -21.51
N ASP A 121 20.97 -47.86 -22.54
CA ASP A 121 21.29 -48.83 -23.58
C ASP A 121 21.88 -50.14 -23.05
N ALA A 122 21.87 -51.13 -23.95
CA ALA A 122 22.41 -52.50 -23.91
C ALA A 122 21.32 -53.58 -23.66
N GLN A 123 21.17 -54.65 -24.43
CA GLN A 123 21.92 -55.19 -25.55
C GLN A 123 21.24 -56.51 -26.01
N TRP A 124 21.41 -56.87 -27.28
CA TRP A 124 21.32 -58.22 -27.88
C TRP A 124 20.03 -59.06 -27.79
N GLY A 125 19.52 -59.38 -28.99
CA GLY A 125 19.23 -60.78 -29.32
C GLY A 125 17.82 -61.11 -29.80
N HIS A 126 17.72 -61.34 -31.12
CA HIS A 126 16.95 -62.45 -31.72
C HIS A 126 15.43 -62.54 -31.46
N THR A 127 14.64 -62.28 -32.50
CA THR A 127 13.92 -63.30 -33.31
C THR A 127 12.70 -62.67 -34.03
N LEU A 128 12.79 -62.60 -35.37
CA LEU A 128 11.68 -62.48 -36.34
C LEU A 128 10.79 -63.75 -36.32
N PRO A 129 9.76 -63.95 -37.16
CA PRO A 129 8.69 -63.08 -37.71
C PRO A 129 7.27 -63.74 -37.58
N GLY A 130 6.20 -63.07 -38.02
CA GLY A 130 4.92 -63.74 -38.38
C GLY A 130 3.73 -62.78 -38.41
N HIS A 131 3.15 -62.49 -39.59
CA HIS A 131 1.87 -63.06 -40.11
C HIS A 131 0.64 -62.64 -39.26
N GLY A 132 -0.43 -62.02 -39.74
CA GLY A 132 -0.95 -61.68 -41.08
C GLY A 132 -2.42 -61.23 -40.97
N GLY A 133 -3.02 -60.78 -42.08
CA GLY A 133 -4.48 -60.60 -42.27
C GLY A 133 -5.04 -59.24 -41.86
N THR A 134 -5.39 -58.35 -42.80
CA THR A 134 -6.69 -58.22 -43.53
C THR A 134 -7.85 -57.84 -42.64
#